data_AF-A0A971KHP8-F1
#
_entry.id   AF-A0A971KHP8-F1
#
_cell.length_a   1.000
_cell.length_b   1.000
_cell.length_c   1.000
_cell.angle_alpha   90.00
_cell.angle_beta   90.00
_cell.angle_gamma   90.00
#
_symmetry.space_group_name_H-M   'P 1'
#
loop_
_entity.id
_entity.type
_entity.pdbx_description
1 polymer ?
#
loop_
_entity_poly.entity_id
_entity_poly.type
_entity_poly.pdbx_seq_one_letter_code
_entity_poly.pdbx_strand_id
1 'polypeptide(L)'
;NGTIGKAKEHLEQTAIQLTSDLSSVRGQAFVAVNKAIVTRASAVIPVVPLYIALLYRVMKDKGLHEDCTQQMYRLFSERLYGVGNVPVDSQGRIRVDDWEMSAEVQQAVSRLWDNQHEGSLITGGDLDGFIQDYANIHGFGYDSIDYSADVDPRIVEE
;
A
#
# COMPACT_ATOMS: atom_id res chain seq x y z
N ASN A 1 0.10 -9.06 16.85
CA ASN A 1 0.80 -10.14 17.59
C ASN A 1 0.92 -11.41 16.77
N GLY A 2 1.70 -11.38 15.69
CA GLY A 2 2.04 -12.55 14.87
C GLY A 2 3.52 -12.50 14.49
N THR A 3 4.01 -13.51 13.79
CA THR A 3 5.43 -13.60 13.37
C THR A 3 5.87 -12.37 12.57
N ILE A 4 5.05 -11.91 11.61
CA ILE A 4 5.31 -10.70 10.84
C ILE A 4 5.31 -9.43 11.72
N GLY A 5 4.52 -9.42 12.80
CA GLY A 5 4.52 -8.32 13.77
C GLY A 5 5.85 -8.22 14.52
N LYS A 6 6.43 -9.35 14.93
CA LYS A 6 7.76 -9.40 15.55
C LYS A 6 8.87 -8.97 14.60
N ALA A 7 8.77 -9.32 13.32
CA ALA A 7 9.67 -8.81 12.30
C ALA A 7 9.57 -7.28 12.14
N LYS A 8 8.35 -6.71 12.17
CA LYS A 8 8.14 -5.25 12.13
C LYS A 8 8.70 -4.55 13.36
N GLU A 9 8.46 -5.09 14.56
CA GLU A 9 9.07 -4.55 15.80
C GLU A 9 10.60 -4.50 15.69
N HIS A 10 11.23 -5.57 15.17
CA HIS A 10 12.67 -5.60 14.95
C HIS A 10 13.13 -4.57 13.90
N LEU A 11 12.38 -4.41 12.80
CA LEU A 11 12.65 -3.39 11.78
C LEU A 11 12.61 -1.97 12.37
N GLU A 12 11.63 -1.68 13.21
CA GLU A 12 11.50 -0.39 13.90
C GLU A 12 12.70 -0.13 14.83
N GLN A 13 13.13 -1.12 15.63
CA GLN A 13 14.33 -1.00 16.45
C GLN A 13 15.60 -0.80 15.60
N THR A 14 15.68 -1.47 14.45
CA THR A 14 16.82 -1.34 13.54
C THR A 14 16.92 0.08 12.97
N ALA A 15 15.81 0.74 12.66
CA ALA A 15 15.82 2.13 12.17
C ALA A 15 16.37 3.11 13.23
N ILE A 16 16.09 2.87 14.51
CA ILE A 16 16.66 3.65 15.63
C ILE A 16 18.18 3.45 15.69
N GLN A 17 18.65 2.20 15.61
CA GLN A 17 20.08 1.89 15.59
C GLN A 17 20.78 2.56 14.41
N LEU A 18 20.22 2.45 13.20
CA LEU A 18 20.78 3.07 12.00
C LEU A 18 20.84 4.59 12.11
N THR A 19 19.85 5.23 12.75
CA THR A 19 19.91 6.67 13.01
C THR A 19 21.08 7.03 13.93
N SER A 20 21.37 6.21 14.94
CA SER A 20 22.56 6.39 15.79
C SER A 20 23.85 6.26 14.98
N ASP A 21 23.94 5.25 14.11
CA ASP A 21 25.14 4.97 13.31
C ASP A 21 25.40 6.08 12.26
N LEU A 22 24.33 6.68 11.72
CA LEU A 22 24.39 7.77 10.75
C LEU A 22 24.61 9.16 11.36
N SER A 23 24.67 9.26 12.70
CA SER A 23 24.80 10.55 13.41
C SER A 23 26.05 11.34 13.00
N SER A 24 27.15 10.65 12.69
CA SER A 24 28.41 11.26 12.24
C SER A 24 28.28 12.10 10.96
N VAL A 25 27.32 11.75 10.09
CA VAL A 25 27.01 12.47 8.84
C VAL A 25 25.71 13.27 8.94
N ARG A 26 25.14 13.39 10.15
CA ARG A 26 23.83 14.00 10.41
C ARG A 26 22.70 13.33 9.61
N GLY A 27 22.83 12.03 9.33
CA GLY A 27 21.81 11.24 8.66
C GLY A 27 20.76 10.72 9.63
N GLN A 28 19.61 10.31 9.09
CA GLN A 28 18.51 9.69 9.85
C GLN A 28 17.96 8.50 9.05
N ALA A 29 17.44 7.50 9.75
CA ALA A 29 16.79 6.34 9.16
C ALA A 29 15.36 6.22 9.71
N PHE A 30 14.41 5.91 8.82
CA PHE A 30 12.99 5.87 9.15
C PHE A 30 12.35 4.59 8.63
N VAL A 31 11.34 4.11 9.35
CA VAL A 31 10.35 3.19 8.80
C VAL A 31 9.18 4.01 8.27
N ALA A 32 8.82 3.79 7.01
CA ALA A 32 7.57 4.31 6.44
C ALA A 32 6.49 3.22 6.53
N VAL A 33 5.40 3.55 7.21
CA VAL A 33 4.20 2.71 7.26
C VAL A 33 3.30 3.13 6.10
N ASN A 34 3.18 2.23 5.13
CA ASN A 34 2.46 2.47 3.89
C ASN A 34 1.04 1.89 3.95
N LYS A 35 0.16 2.47 3.15
CA LYS A 35 -1.21 2.01 2.93
C LYS A 35 -1.24 0.65 2.21
N ALA A 36 -2.33 -0.08 2.39
CA ALA A 36 -2.63 -1.32 1.69
C ALA A 36 -2.83 -1.12 0.18
N ILE A 37 -2.12 -1.90 -0.62
CA ILE A 37 -2.16 -1.91 -2.09
C ILE A 37 -2.02 -3.34 -2.62
N VAL A 38 -2.43 -3.55 -3.87
CA VAL A 38 -2.27 -4.84 -4.55
C VAL A 38 -0.81 -5.07 -4.90
N THR A 39 -0.29 -6.20 -4.43
CA THR A 39 1.06 -6.71 -4.73
C THR A 39 0.96 -8.22 -4.87
N ARG A 40 1.96 -8.87 -5.49
CA ARG A 40 2.00 -10.34 -5.58
C ARG A 40 1.92 -10.99 -4.19
N ALA A 41 2.54 -10.38 -3.18
CA ALA A 41 2.51 -10.87 -1.81
C ALA A 41 1.17 -10.62 -1.12
N SER A 42 0.60 -9.42 -1.21
CA SER A 42 -0.66 -9.08 -0.54
C SER A 42 -1.86 -9.84 -1.11
N ALA A 43 -1.83 -10.19 -2.40
CA ALA A 43 -2.89 -10.95 -3.06
C ALA A 43 -3.06 -12.37 -2.51
N VAL A 44 -2.01 -12.96 -1.90
CA VAL A 44 -2.03 -14.33 -1.37
C VAL A 44 -2.18 -14.39 0.15
N ILE A 45 -2.14 -13.25 0.85
CA ILE A 45 -2.39 -13.22 2.29
C ILE A 45 -3.90 -13.39 2.50
N PRO A 46 -4.37 -14.39 3.28
CA PRO A 46 -5.78 -14.55 3.56
C PRO A 46 -6.42 -13.25 4.05
N VAL A 47 -7.66 -12.98 3.62
CA VAL A 47 -8.49 -11.84 4.05
C VAL A 47 -8.03 -10.47 3.49
N VAL A 48 -6.77 -10.29 3.13
CA VAL A 48 -6.23 -9.03 2.59
C VAL A 48 -6.87 -8.60 1.25
N PRO A 49 -7.14 -9.49 0.27
CA PRO A 49 -7.85 -9.12 -0.95
C PRO A 49 -9.22 -8.49 -0.69
N LEU A 50 -9.99 -9.05 0.24
CA LEU A 50 -11.29 -8.50 0.61
C LEU A 50 -11.14 -7.11 1.23
N TYR A 51 -10.19 -6.95 2.16
CA TYR A 51 -9.90 -5.65 2.77
C TYR A 51 -9.55 -4.59 1.74
N ILE A 52 -8.64 -4.91 0.82
CA ILE A 52 -8.20 -3.97 -0.22
C ILE A 52 -9.37 -3.59 -1.12
N ALA A 53 -10.21 -4.54 -1.55
CA ALA A 53 -11.36 -4.23 -2.39
C ALA A 53 -12.35 -3.28 -1.70
N LEU A 54 -12.65 -3.47 -0.41
CA LEU A 54 -13.52 -2.57 0.35
C LEU A 54 -12.87 -1.20 0.59
N LEU A 55 -11.59 -1.19 0.96
CA LEU A 55 -10.81 0.04 1.17
C LEU A 55 -10.74 0.88 -0.10
N TYR A 56 -10.48 0.27 -1.24
CA TYR A 56 -10.39 0.94 -2.53
C TYR A 56 -11.69 1.65 -2.88
N ARG A 57 -12.85 0.99 -2.70
CA ARG A 57 -14.15 1.65 -2.90
C ARG A 57 -14.25 2.92 -2.06
N VAL A 58 -14.06 2.79 -0.75
CA VAL A 58 -14.20 3.91 0.20
C VAL A 58 -13.25 5.06 -0.13
N MET A 59 -11.99 4.75 -0.42
CA MET A 59 -10.98 5.77 -0.70
C MET A 59 -11.18 6.43 -2.07
N LYS A 60 -11.63 5.69 -3.10
CA LYS A 60 -11.95 6.25 -4.42
C LYS A 60 -13.15 7.18 -4.34
N ASP A 61 -14.21 6.78 -3.64
CA ASP A 61 -15.42 7.62 -3.44
C ASP A 61 -15.09 8.95 -2.71
N LYS A 62 -14.01 8.95 -1.91
CA LYS A 62 -13.52 10.12 -1.17
C LYS A 62 -12.41 10.90 -1.89
N GLY A 63 -11.93 10.42 -3.04
CA GLY A 63 -10.79 11.03 -3.74
C GLY A 63 -9.45 10.90 -2.99
N LEU A 64 -9.30 9.89 -2.13
CA LEU A 64 -8.11 9.64 -1.30
C LEU A 64 -7.28 8.45 -1.80
N HIS A 65 -7.73 7.73 -2.82
CA HIS A 65 -7.05 6.53 -3.29
C HIS A 65 -5.70 6.85 -3.94
N GLU A 66 -4.68 6.09 -3.56
CA GLU A 66 -3.32 6.16 -4.10
C GLU A 66 -2.83 4.78 -4.53
N ASP A 67 -2.13 4.74 -5.67
CA ASP A 67 -1.31 3.63 -6.14
C ASP A 67 0.11 3.64 -5.54
N CYS A 68 0.96 2.69 -5.94
CA CYS A 68 2.35 2.59 -5.48
C CYS A 68 3.14 3.89 -5.74
N THR A 69 3.01 4.44 -6.95
CA THR A 69 3.79 5.58 -7.43
C THR A 69 3.35 6.86 -6.72
N GLN A 70 2.04 7.08 -6.61
CA GLN A 70 1.46 8.23 -5.92
C GLN A 70 1.86 8.22 -4.44
N GLN A 71 1.79 7.06 -3.80
CA GLN A 71 2.19 6.90 -2.41
C GLN A 71 3.68 7.18 -2.18
N MET A 72 4.56 6.71 -3.07
CA MET A 72 6.00 7.03 -3.01
C MET A 72 6.28 8.49 -3.32
N TYR A 73 5.57 9.07 -4.29
CA TYR A 73 5.66 10.48 -4.59
C TYR A 73 5.32 11.33 -3.36
N ARG A 74 4.23 11.02 -2.66
CA ARG A 74 3.85 11.71 -1.41
C ARG A 74 4.86 11.51 -0.29
N LEU A 75 5.39 10.29 -0.11
CA LEU A 75 6.47 10.02 0.84
C LEU A 75 7.69 10.92 0.60
N PHE A 76 8.13 11.06 -0.66
CA PHE A 76 9.30 11.86 -0.98
C PHE A 76 9.03 13.37 -0.95
N SER A 77 7.97 13.81 -1.64
CA SER A 77 7.69 15.24 -1.85
C SER A 77 7.14 15.93 -0.60
N GLU A 78 6.33 15.25 0.21
CA GLU A 78 5.66 15.87 1.35
C GLU A 78 6.20 15.45 2.71
N ARG A 79 6.93 14.32 2.80
CA ARG A 79 7.46 13.80 4.08
C ARG A 79 8.98 13.94 4.14
N LEU A 80 9.73 13.13 3.40
CA LEU A 80 11.20 13.07 3.51
C LEU A 80 11.89 14.38 3.10
N TYR A 81 11.42 15.00 2.01
CA TYR A 81 11.97 16.25 1.48
C TYR A 81 10.94 17.39 1.50
N GLY A 82 9.93 17.26 2.37
CA GLY A 82 8.95 18.31 2.62
C GLY A 82 9.55 19.51 3.37
N VAL A 83 8.70 20.49 3.67
CA VAL A 83 9.11 21.67 4.43
C VAL A 83 9.21 21.35 5.92
N GLY A 84 10.38 21.58 6.51
CA GLY A 84 10.61 21.42 7.95
C GLY A 84 11.15 20.05 8.33
N ASN A 85 10.80 19.58 9.53
CA ASN A 85 11.24 18.27 10.02
C ASN A 85 10.37 17.16 9.42
N VAL A 86 10.97 15.99 9.21
CA VAL A 86 10.24 14.79 8.75
C VAL A 86 9.15 14.44 9.78
N PRO A 87 7.87 14.45 9.38
CA PRO A 87 6.77 14.16 10.30
C PRO A 87 6.74 12.67 10.63
N VAL A 88 6.76 12.36 11.92
CA VAL A 88 6.78 10.99 12.44
C VAL A 88 5.73 10.81 13.55
N ASP A 89 5.28 9.58 13.75
CA ASP A 89 4.44 9.21 14.89
C ASP A 89 5.25 9.10 16.20
N SER A 90 4.58 8.72 17.29
CA SER A 90 5.21 8.56 18.61
C SER A 90 6.28 7.46 18.67
N GLN A 91 6.37 6.60 17.65
CA GLN A 91 7.39 5.56 17.53
C GLN A 91 8.48 5.92 16.51
N GLY A 92 8.47 7.15 15.97
CA GLY A 92 9.48 7.62 15.01
C GLY A 92 9.25 7.13 13.58
N ARG A 93 8.03 6.69 13.23
CA ARG A 93 7.71 6.18 11.89
C ARG A 93 7.02 7.24 11.04
N ILE A 94 7.35 7.29 9.75
CA ILE A 94 6.61 8.09 8.78
C ILE A 94 5.29 7.38 8.49
N ARG A 95 4.17 8.11 8.57
CA ARG A 95 2.83 7.59 8.30
C ARG A 95 2.36 8.06 6.93
N VAL A 96 2.38 7.14 5.97
CA VAL A 96 1.79 7.31 4.64
C VAL A 96 0.44 6.60 4.56
N ASP A 97 0.18 5.68 5.48
CA ASP A 97 -1.14 5.08 5.74
C ASP A 97 -2.14 6.03 6.43
N ASP A 98 -1.79 7.31 6.63
CA ASP A 98 -2.57 8.30 7.39
C ASP A 98 -3.99 8.49 6.84
N TRP A 99 -4.17 8.52 5.52
CA TRP A 99 -5.50 8.64 4.89
C TRP A 99 -6.33 7.37 5.05
N GLU A 100 -5.72 6.21 4.81
CA GLU A 100 -6.33 4.90 5.05
C GLU A 100 -6.77 4.76 6.50
N MET A 101 -5.92 5.16 7.44
CA MET A 101 -6.15 4.98 8.87
C MET A 101 -7.03 6.06 9.50
N SER A 102 -7.55 7.01 8.72
CA SER A 102 -8.51 7.98 9.23
C SER A 102 -9.78 7.29 9.76
N ALA A 103 -10.34 7.83 10.85
CA ALA A 103 -11.52 7.25 11.49
C ALA A 103 -12.71 7.15 10.52
N GLU A 104 -12.85 8.12 9.63
CA GLU A 104 -13.91 8.13 8.62
C GLU A 104 -13.77 6.98 7.61
N VAL A 105 -12.57 6.73 7.09
CA VAL A 105 -12.30 5.64 6.16
C VAL A 105 -12.47 4.29 6.86
N GLN A 106 -11.87 4.09 8.03
CA GLN A 106 -11.95 2.81 8.75
C GLN A 106 -13.38 2.48 9.18
N GLN A 107 -14.18 3.46 9.61
CA GLN A 107 -15.60 3.23 9.91
C GLN A 107 -16.42 2.86 8.67
N ALA A 108 -16.14 3.48 7.52
CA ALA A 108 -16.82 3.13 6.28
C ALA A 108 -16.44 1.71 5.81
N VAL A 109 -15.15 1.35 5.88
CA VAL A 109 -14.68 -0.01 5.59
C VAL A 109 -15.31 -1.03 6.54
N SER A 110 -15.37 -0.74 7.85
CA SER A 110 -16.02 -1.62 8.83
C SER A 110 -17.50 -1.86 8.51
N ARG A 111 -18.26 -0.82 8.13
CA ARG A 111 -19.67 -1.00 7.73
C ARG A 111 -19.81 -1.88 6.49
N LEU A 112 -18.93 -1.73 5.51
CA LEU A 112 -18.91 -2.61 4.34
C LEU A 112 -18.52 -4.03 4.74
N TRP A 113 -17.58 -4.18 5.67
CA TRP A 113 -17.14 -5.47 6.18
C TRP A 113 -18.28 -6.27 6.81
N ASP A 114 -19.10 -5.63 7.63
CA ASP A 114 -20.22 -6.26 8.33
C ASP A 114 -21.31 -6.78 7.38
N ASN A 115 -21.34 -6.27 6.13
CA ASN A 115 -22.25 -6.70 5.08
C ASN A 115 -21.73 -7.91 4.28
N GLN A 116 -20.52 -8.39 4.56
CA GLN A 116 -19.94 -9.52 3.84
C GLN A 116 -20.38 -10.84 4.47
N HIS A 117 -20.69 -11.81 3.61
CA HIS A 117 -21.15 -13.13 4.03
C HIS A 117 -20.38 -14.22 3.31
N GLU A 118 -19.97 -15.24 4.04
CA GLU A 118 -19.29 -16.41 3.50
C GLU A 118 -20.17 -17.07 2.42
N GLY A 119 -19.54 -17.48 1.32
CA GLY A 119 -20.22 -18.09 0.17
C GLY A 119 -20.98 -17.11 -0.73
N SER A 120 -21.07 -15.83 -0.36
CA SER A 120 -21.63 -14.77 -1.21
C SER A 120 -20.55 -14.04 -2.00
N LEU A 121 -20.94 -13.43 -3.12
CA LEU A 121 -20.08 -12.48 -3.83
C LEU A 121 -19.81 -11.25 -2.95
N ILE A 122 -18.65 -10.62 -3.15
CA ILE A 122 -18.29 -9.38 -2.47
C ILE A 122 -19.31 -8.30 -2.81
N THR A 123 -19.80 -7.59 -1.80
CA THR A 123 -20.77 -6.50 -1.97
C THR A 123 -20.16 -5.16 -1.58
N GLY A 124 -20.41 -4.12 -2.38
CA GLY A 124 -19.92 -2.77 -2.08
C GLY A 124 -18.40 -2.59 -2.14
N GLY A 125 -17.63 -3.59 -2.58
CA GLY A 125 -16.21 -3.48 -2.84
C GLY A 125 -15.88 -2.99 -4.25
N ASP A 126 -14.62 -2.66 -4.47
CA ASP A 126 -14.03 -2.44 -5.79
C ASP A 126 -13.22 -3.67 -6.22
N LEU A 127 -13.93 -4.77 -6.51
CA LEU A 127 -13.32 -6.02 -6.95
C LEU A 127 -12.71 -5.88 -8.35
N ASP A 128 -13.38 -5.16 -9.25
CA ASP A 128 -12.88 -4.94 -10.61
C ASP A 128 -11.57 -4.16 -10.58
N GLY A 129 -11.48 -3.09 -9.78
CA GLY A 129 -10.23 -2.35 -9.59
C GLY A 129 -9.12 -3.21 -8.97
N PHE A 130 -9.44 -4.08 -8.01
CA PHE A 130 -8.47 -5.02 -7.46
C PHE A 130 -7.94 -6.00 -8.53
N ILE A 131 -8.83 -6.57 -9.34
CA ILE A 131 -8.47 -7.51 -10.42
C ILE A 131 -7.62 -6.79 -11.47
N GLN A 132 -7.99 -5.57 -11.84
CA GLN A 132 -7.24 -4.75 -12.78
C GLN A 132 -5.83 -4.47 -12.27
N ASP A 133 -5.68 -4.03 -11.01
CA ASP A 133 -4.36 -3.80 -10.42
C ASP A 133 -3.54 -5.11 -10.35
N TYR A 134 -4.18 -6.24 -10.05
CA TYR A 134 -3.53 -7.54 -10.06
C TYR A 134 -3.06 -7.95 -11.48
N ALA A 135 -3.85 -7.66 -12.51
CA ALA A 135 -3.46 -7.89 -13.89
C ALA A 135 -2.27 -6.99 -14.29
N ASN A 136 -2.34 -5.70 -13.93
CA ASN A 136 -1.32 -4.71 -14.24
C ASN A 136 0.06 -5.10 -13.67
N ILE A 137 0.14 -5.60 -12.42
CA ILE A 137 1.42 -6.04 -11.83
C ILE A 137 2.02 -7.30 -12.50
N HIS A 138 1.25 -7.96 -13.36
CA HIS A 138 1.69 -9.08 -14.21
C HIS A 138 1.86 -8.68 -15.68
N GLY A 139 1.68 -7.41 -16.02
CA GLY A 139 1.82 -6.91 -17.38
C GLY A 139 0.57 -7.08 -18.26
N PHE A 140 -0.60 -7.28 -17.67
CA PHE A 140 -1.86 -7.49 -18.38
C PHE A 140 -2.89 -6.39 -18.08
N GLY A 141 -3.91 -6.25 -18.93
CA GLY A 141 -5.05 -5.36 -18.69
C GLY A 141 -4.87 -3.91 -19.14
N TYR A 142 -3.76 -3.58 -19.79
CA TYR A 142 -3.53 -2.25 -20.38
C TYR A 142 -4.22 -2.06 -21.74
N ASP A 143 -5.06 -1.04 -21.88
CA ASP A 143 -5.75 -0.72 -23.14
C ASP A 143 -4.80 -0.37 -24.30
N SER A 144 -3.58 0.07 -23.99
CA SER A 144 -2.57 0.46 -24.97
C SER A 144 -1.77 -0.72 -25.54
N ILE A 145 -2.02 -1.95 -25.08
CA ILE A 145 -1.27 -3.15 -25.48
C ILE A 145 -2.16 -4.06 -26.33
N ASP A 146 -1.67 -4.44 -27.51
CA ASP A 146 -2.32 -5.47 -28.33
C ASP A 146 -1.95 -6.87 -27.82
N TYR A 147 -2.83 -7.47 -27.02
CA TYR A 147 -2.65 -8.84 -26.50
C TYR A 147 -2.87 -9.94 -27.54
N SER A 148 -3.26 -9.60 -28.78
CA SER A 148 -3.36 -10.57 -29.88
C SER A 148 -2.07 -10.70 -30.69
N ALA A 149 -1.14 -9.76 -30.53
CA ALA A 149 0.17 -9.81 -31.16
C ALA A 149 1.01 -10.97 -30.57
N ASP A 150 1.76 -11.65 -31.45
CA ASP A 150 2.72 -12.66 -31.02
C ASP A 150 3.93 -11.99 -30.36
N VAL A 151 4.38 -12.55 -29.24
CA VAL A 151 5.50 -12.02 -28.46
C VAL A 151 6.48 -13.14 -28.21
N ASP A 152 7.72 -13.00 -28.70
CA ASP A 152 8.79 -13.95 -28.40
C ASP A 152 9.36 -13.65 -27.00
N PRO A 153 9.15 -14.51 -25.99
CA PRO A 153 9.63 -14.26 -24.63
C PRO A 153 11.16 -14.31 -24.49
N ARG A 154 11.89 -14.67 -25.55
CA ARG A 154 13.36 -14.69 -25.59
C ARG A 154 13.94 -13.34 -26.03
N ILE A 155 13.12 -12.46 -26.58
CA ILE A 155 13.53 -11.15 -27.08
C ILE A 155 12.98 -10.11 -26.09
N VAL A 156 13.90 -9.34 -25.49
CA VAL A 156 13.55 -8.15 -24.71
C VAL A 156 13.99 -6.96 -25.55
N GLU A 157 13.02 -6.22 -26.09
CA GLU A 157 13.28 -4.98 -26.82
C GLU A 157 13.63 -3.89 -25.79
N GLU A 158 14.76 -3.19 -25.99
CA GLU A 158 15.23 -2.06 -25.16
C GLU A 158 14.57 -0.74 -25.57
#